data_AF-A0A378P2A1-F1
#
_entry.id   AF-A0A378P2A1-F1
#
_cell.length_a   1.000
_cell.length_b   1.000
_cell.length_c   1.000
_cell.angle_alpha   90.00
_cell.angle_beta   90.00
_cell.angle_gamma   90.00
#
_symmetry.space_group_name_H-M   'P 1'
#
loop_
_entity.id
_entity.type
_entity.pdbx_description
1 polymer ?
#
loop_
_entity_poly.entity_id
_entity_poly.type
_entity_poly.pdbx_seq_one_letter_code
_entity_poly.pdbx_strand_id
1 'polypeptide(L)'
;MRQSLIYGLEPWKASGCIRFAKSNRINFNQSSRYKEGSLTAVAAGEEVVPASELTAALKQVRELQRLLGKKTMEVEILKEAVEYGQSRKWIAHAPLSHPVLEKQAKENTLSAIVDKAIEQVSSKNVRFTYDNVLTNVLNQTEIKKGVYQEARQALDAAVEKGSLIAVDTKQTLFTSAMHVRDEQRLSQICRPYG
;
A
#
# COMPACT_ATOMS: atom_id res chain seq x y z
N MET A 1 68.39 -9.59 -41.11
CA MET A 1 68.17 -10.87 -40.42
C MET A 1 68.82 -10.80 -39.04
N ARG A 2 68.09 -11.23 -38.01
CA ARG A 2 68.55 -11.69 -36.69
C ARG A 2 69.26 -10.71 -35.73
N GLN A 3 68.61 -10.60 -34.57
CA GLN A 3 69.12 -10.55 -33.19
C GLN A 3 70.11 -9.45 -32.75
N SER A 4 69.71 -8.83 -31.64
CA SER A 4 70.49 -8.65 -30.40
C SER A 4 70.64 -7.19 -30.02
N LEU A 5 69.91 -6.78 -28.98
CA LEU A 5 70.38 -5.79 -28.00
C LEU A 5 69.62 -6.04 -26.69
N ILE A 6 70.16 -6.98 -25.93
CA ILE A 6 70.12 -7.00 -24.45
C ILE A 6 71.32 -6.11 -24.07
N TYR A 7 71.27 -5.11 -23.18
CA TYR A 7 71.27 -5.23 -21.71
C TYR A 7 70.96 -3.89 -21.01
N GLY A 8 70.31 -3.99 -19.84
CA GLY A 8 70.28 -3.01 -18.73
C GLY A 8 69.10 -2.03 -18.80
N LEU A 9 67.96 -2.17 -18.10
CA LEU A 9 67.69 -2.43 -16.67
C LEU A 9 68.13 -1.29 -15.73
N GLU A 10 67.37 -0.19 -15.70
CA GLU A 10 67.08 0.60 -14.48
C GLU A 10 65.71 1.28 -14.61
N PRO A 11 64.68 0.89 -13.83
CA PRO A 11 63.35 1.47 -13.95
C PRO A 11 62.98 2.37 -12.76
N TRP A 12 62.08 3.32 -13.05
CA TRP A 12 61.27 4.16 -12.13
C TRP A 12 61.88 5.50 -11.68
N LYS A 13 61.66 6.52 -12.52
CA LYS A 13 61.59 7.92 -12.14
C LYS A 13 60.47 8.20 -11.12
N ALA A 14 60.75 9.20 -10.29
CA ALA A 14 59.84 10.14 -9.63
C ALA A 14 59.16 9.69 -8.32
N SER A 15 59.72 10.10 -7.17
CA SER A 15 59.02 10.43 -5.91
C SER A 15 59.99 10.95 -4.84
N GLY A 16 59.69 12.08 -4.18
CA GLY A 16 60.10 12.29 -2.78
C GLY A 16 60.78 13.62 -2.38
N CYS A 17 60.06 14.36 -1.52
CA CYS A 17 60.52 15.15 -0.36
C CYS A 17 61.11 16.57 -0.56
N ILE A 18 60.42 17.58 -0.01
CA ILE A 18 61.05 18.79 0.56
C ILE A 18 60.52 19.02 1.98
N ARG A 19 61.45 19.24 2.92
CA ARG A 19 61.30 19.29 4.37
C ARG A 19 60.82 20.66 4.89
N PHE A 20 60.19 20.60 6.07
CA PHE A 20 59.83 21.65 7.03
C PHE A 20 60.85 22.81 7.19
N ALA A 21 60.34 24.04 7.29
CA ALA A 21 61.00 25.16 7.98
C ALA A 21 60.02 25.78 8.99
N LYS A 22 60.48 25.92 10.22
CA LYS A 22 59.74 26.37 11.40
C LYS A 22 60.46 27.61 11.92
N SER A 23 59.81 28.76 12.01
CA SER A 23 59.89 29.59 13.21
C SER A 23 58.84 30.70 13.20
N ASN A 24 58.17 30.79 14.33
CA ASN A 24 57.00 31.58 14.66
C ASN A 24 57.45 32.55 15.77
N ARG A 25 57.24 33.87 15.65
CA ARG A 25 57.44 34.82 16.76
C ARG A 25 56.14 35.57 16.99
N ILE A 26 55.49 35.21 18.09
CA ILE A 26 54.12 35.59 18.48
C ILE A 26 54.19 36.83 19.39
N ASN A 27 53.28 37.80 19.20
CA ASN A 27 52.93 38.84 20.18
C ASN A 27 51.59 38.50 20.83
N PHE A 28 51.54 38.40 22.16
CA PHE A 28 50.41 37.86 22.93
C PHE A 28 49.86 38.93 23.90
N ASN A 29 48.97 39.83 23.44
CA ASN A 29 48.24 40.77 24.32
C ASN A 29 46.80 41.04 23.84
N GLN A 30 46.08 40.02 23.37
CA GLN A 30 44.64 40.18 23.08
C GLN A 30 43.75 39.85 24.30
N SER A 31 44.26 39.03 25.24
CA SER A 31 43.47 38.54 26.39
C SER A 31 43.13 39.62 27.43
N SER A 32 43.96 40.67 27.56
CA SER A 32 43.70 41.75 28.53
C SER A 32 42.51 42.63 28.11
N ARG A 33 42.33 42.83 26.80
CA ARG A 33 41.25 43.67 26.24
C ARG A 33 39.87 43.07 26.48
N TYR A 34 39.73 41.75 26.39
CA TYR A 34 38.45 41.06 26.64
C TYR A 34 37.99 41.19 28.10
N LYS A 35 38.93 41.17 29.06
CA LYS A 35 38.62 41.32 30.49
C LYS A 35 38.20 42.76 30.84
N GLU A 36 38.84 43.75 30.22
CA GLU A 36 38.46 45.16 30.37
C GLU A 36 37.06 45.44 29.81
N GLY A 37 36.73 44.89 28.63
CA GLY A 37 35.41 45.03 28.01
C GLY A 37 34.29 44.37 28.83
N SER A 38 34.54 43.20 29.43
CA SER A 38 33.54 42.51 30.27
C SER A 38 33.25 43.26 31.57
N LEU A 39 34.27 43.88 32.19
CA LEU A 39 34.08 44.62 33.45
C LEU A 39 33.32 45.93 33.24
N THR A 40 33.40 46.52 32.04
CA THR A 40 32.74 47.80 31.73
C THR A 40 31.24 47.62 31.40
N ALA A 41 30.83 46.49 30.83
CA ALA A 41 29.42 46.21 30.51
C ALA A 41 28.57 45.86 31.75
N VAL A 42 29.15 45.17 32.74
CA VAL A 42 28.44 44.80 33.99
C VAL A 42 28.06 46.02 34.85
N ALA A 43 28.76 47.14 34.71
CA ALA A 43 28.43 48.39 35.41
C ALA A 43 27.19 49.11 34.84
N ALA A 44 26.78 48.81 33.60
CA ALA A 44 25.68 49.47 32.90
C ALA A 44 24.29 48.82 33.14
N GLY A 45 24.20 47.74 33.93
CA GLY A 45 22.92 47.11 34.30
C GLY A 45 22.16 46.45 33.13
N GLU A 46 22.79 46.30 31.96
CA GLU A 46 22.18 45.60 30.82
C GLU A 46 22.30 44.09 31.01
N GLU A 47 21.19 43.36 30.79
CA GLU A 47 21.16 41.89 30.78
C GLU A 47 21.85 41.38 29.51
N VAL A 48 23.17 41.21 29.61
CA VAL A 48 23.98 40.70 28.51
C VAL A 48 23.90 39.18 28.51
N VAL A 49 22.97 38.63 27.72
CA VAL A 49 22.97 37.19 27.42
C VAL A 49 24.32 36.86 26.77
N PRO A 50 25.14 35.96 27.32
CA PRO A 50 26.42 35.62 26.72
C PRO A 50 26.18 35.11 25.30
N ALA A 51 26.94 35.62 24.34
CA ALA A 51 26.79 35.28 22.92
C ALA A 51 26.79 33.75 22.68
N SER A 52 27.41 32.98 23.58
CA SER A 52 27.41 31.53 23.53
C SER A 52 26.05 30.88 23.82
N GLU A 53 25.24 31.43 24.72
CA GLU A 53 23.90 30.91 25.05
C GLU A 53 22.89 31.35 23.98
N LEU A 54 22.98 32.60 23.52
CA LEU A 54 22.14 33.08 22.42
C LEU A 54 22.37 32.25 21.15
N THR A 55 23.63 31.95 20.82
CA THR A 55 23.94 31.09 19.67
C THR A 55 23.54 29.63 19.87
N ALA A 56 23.59 29.10 21.10
CA ALA A 56 23.10 27.76 21.41
C ALA A 56 21.56 27.66 21.27
N ALA A 57 20.82 28.64 21.80
CA ALA A 57 19.38 28.71 21.67
C ALA A 57 18.94 28.84 20.20
N LEU A 58 19.62 29.68 19.41
CA LEU A 58 19.34 29.80 17.97
C LEU A 58 19.61 28.51 17.19
N LYS A 59 20.62 27.72 17.58
CA LYS A 59 20.86 26.39 17.01
C LYS A 59 19.74 25.42 17.35
N GLN A 60 19.25 25.43 18.59
CA GLN A 60 18.11 24.62 19.00
C GLN A 60 16.84 25.01 18.25
N VAL A 61 16.57 26.31 18.08
CA VAL A 61 15.43 26.79 17.29
C VAL A 61 15.49 26.30 15.84
N ARG A 62 16.66 26.37 15.19
CA ARG A 62 16.82 25.87 13.81
C ARG A 62 16.62 24.35 13.72
N GLU A 63 17.13 23.61 14.69
CA GLU A 63 16.96 22.16 14.73
C GLU A 63 15.50 21.77 14.97
N LEU A 64 14.80 22.46 15.87
CA LEU A 64 13.38 22.28 16.11
C LEU A 64 12.55 22.66 14.87
N GLN A 65 12.88 23.75 14.17
CA GLN A 65 12.23 24.11 12.91
C GLN A 65 12.44 23.05 11.82
N ARG A 66 13.64 22.47 11.73
CA ARG A 66 13.96 21.37 10.81
C ARG A 66 13.16 20.11 11.15
N LEU A 67 13.10 19.73 12.43
CA LEU A 67 12.33 18.57 12.89
C LEU A 67 10.83 18.78 12.70
N LEU A 68 10.34 19.99 12.94
CA LEU A 68 8.95 20.34 12.69
C LEU A 68 8.63 20.23 11.19
N GLY A 69 9.49 20.77 10.31
CA GLY A 69 9.32 20.66 8.86
C GLY A 69 9.26 19.21 8.35
N LYS A 70 10.05 18.30 8.96
CA LYS A 70 9.99 16.86 8.66
C LYS A 70 8.67 16.24 9.10
N LYS A 71 8.25 16.52 10.35
CA LYS A 71 6.98 15.99 10.89
C LYS A 71 5.76 16.55 10.17
N THR A 72 5.78 17.81 9.75
CA THR A 72 4.67 18.39 8.98
C THR A 72 4.54 17.71 7.62
N MET A 73 5.67 17.44 6.96
CA MET A 73 5.68 16.71 5.69
C MET A 73 5.21 15.25 5.88
N GLU A 74 5.66 14.56 6.92
CA GLU A 74 5.16 13.21 7.26
C GLU A 74 3.64 13.25 7.52
N VAL A 75 3.13 14.22 8.26
CA VAL A 75 1.69 14.37 8.54
C VAL A 75 0.89 14.66 7.27
N GLU A 76 1.42 15.45 6.35
CA GLU A 76 0.77 15.76 5.06
C GLU A 76 0.71 14.50 4.18
N ILE A 77 1.82 13.77 4.03
CA ILE A 77 1.86 12.50 3.30
C ILE A 77 0.93 11.47 3.93
N LEU A 78 0.88 11.40 5.27
CA LEU A 78 -0.03 10.50 5.97
C LEU A 78 -1.49 10.89 5.74
N LYS A 79 -1.83 12.18 5.71
CA LYS A 79 -3.18 12.64 5.37
C LYS A 79 -3.54 12.29 3.93
N GLU A 80 -2.64 12.53 2.97
CA GLU A 80 -2.84 12.15 1.56
C GLU A 80 -2.98 10.63 1.41
N ALA A 81 -2.17 9.84 2.11
CA ALA A 81 -2.27 8.38 2.11
C ALA A 81 -3.59 7.91 2.76
N VAL A 82 -4.05 8.58 3.82
CA VAL A 82 -5.33 8.30 4.46
C VAL A 82 -6.49 8.65 3.52
N GLU A 83 -6.48 9.80 2.87
CA GLU A 83 -7.50 10.23 1.91
C GLU A 83 -7.54 9.33 0.67
N TYR A 84 -6.37 8.91 0.19
CA TYR A 84 -6.25 7.90 -0.87
C TYR A 84 -6.80 6.54 -0.44
N GLY A 85 -6.55 6.15 0.81
CA GLY A 85 -7.13 4.96 1.45
C GLY A 85 -8.65 5.07 1.60
N GLN A 86 -9.19 6.21 2.02
CA GLN A 86 -10.63 6.45 2.18
C GLN A 86 -11.36 6.49 0.83
N SER A 87 -10.77 7.16 -0.17
CA SER A 87 -11.30 7.26 -1.54
C SER A 87 -11.39 5.89 -2.23
N ARG A 88 -10.50 4.95 -1.88
CA ARG A 88 -10.53 3.55 -2.31
C ARG A 88 -11.32 2.63 -1.36
N LYS A 89 -11.99 3.17 -0.33
CA LYS A 89 -12.68 2.43 0.75
C LYS A 89 -11.78 1.41 1.49
N TRP A 90 -10.49 1.68 1.57
CA TRP A 90 -9.49 0.81 2.17
C TRP A 90 -9.32 1.04 3.67
N ILE A 91 -9.40 2.29 4.13
CA ILE A 91 -9.44 2.62 5.56
C ILE A 91 -10.90 2.63 5.95
N ALA A 92 -11.34 1.54 6.58
CA ALA A 92 -12.69 1.37 7.05
C ALA A 92 -13.07 2.48 8.05
N HIS A 93 -13.79 3.50 7.59
CA HIS A 93 -14.72 4.18 8.47
C HIS A 93 -15.83 3.19 8.76
N ALA A 94 -15.71 2.51 9.89
CA ALA A 94 -16.86 1.86 10.50
C ALA A 94 -17.77 2.96 11.05
N PRO A 95 -18.97 3.19 10.50
CA PRO A 95 -20.12 3.29 11.37
C PRO A 95 -20.25 1.96 12.09
N LEU A 96 -20.58 2.04 13.38
CA LEU A 96 -21.14 0.96 14.17
C LEU A 96 -22.15 0.19 13.28
N SER A 97 -21.94 -1.13 13.16
CA SER A 97 -22.57 -2.09 12.23
C SER A 97 -21.95 -2.20 10.81
N HIS A 98 -20.80 -2.87 10.71
CA HIS A 98 -20.31 -3.39 9.42
C HIS A 98 -19.93 -4.88 9.53
N PRO A 99 -20.71 -5.80 8.94
CA PRO A 99 -20.22 -7.13 8.59
C PRO A 99 -19.45 -7.02 7.27
N VAL A 100 -18.22 -6.48 7.30
CA VAL A 100 -17.38 -6.38 6.07
C VAL A 100 -16.05 -7.11 6.18
N LEU A 101 -15.63 -7.55 7.37
CA LEU A 101 -14.43 -8.39 7.53
C LEU A 101 -14.71 -9.85 7.94
N GLU A 102 -15.95 -10.32 7.79
CA GLU A 102 -16.25 -11.76 7.67
C GLU A 102 -16.44 -12.23 6.22
N LYS A 103 -16.50 -11.30 5.24
CA LYS A 103 -16.94 -11.65 3.88
C LYS A 103 -15.97 -12.56 3.13
N GLN A 104 -14.65 -12.38 3.27
CA GLN A 104 -13.68 -13.22 2.53
C GLN A 104 -13.43 -14.60 3.14
N ALA A 105 -13.87 -14.85 4.38
CA ALA A 105 -13.86 -16.20 4.97
C ALA A 105 -15.19 -16.94 4.73
N LYS A 106 -16.29 -16.22 4.48
CA LYS A 106 -17.60 -16.78 4.09
C LYS A 106 -17.83 -16.85 2.57
N GLU A 107 -17.04 -16.14 1.75
CA GLU A 107 -17.15 -16.14 0.28
C GLU A 107 -16.61 -17.41 -0.39
N ASN A 108 -15.78 -18.20 0.30
CA ASN A 108 -15.36 -19.53 -0.17
C ASN A 108 -16.25 -20.64 0.38
N THR A 109 -17.50 -20.32 0.71
CA THR A 109 -18.51 -21.35 1.00
C THR A 109 -19.03 -21.92 -0.31
N LEU A 110 -19.34 -23.21 -0.34
CA LEU A 110 -19.86 -23.87 -1.55
C LEU A 110 -21.09 -23.14 -2.11
N SER A 111 -21.95 -22.57 -1.26
CA SER A 111 -23.09 -21.74 -1.70
C SER A 111 -22.66 -20.54 -2.55
N ALA A 112 -21.65 -19.79 -2.11
CA ALA A 112 -21.17 -18.62 -2.85
C ALA A 112 -20.50 -19.02 -4.17
N ILE A 113 -19.80 -20.16 -4.19
CA ILE A 113 -19.22 -20.73 -5.41
C ILE A 113 -20.34 -21.13 -6.39
N VAL A 114 -21.41 -21.75 -5.89
CA VAL A 114 -22.59 -22.11 -6.68
C VAL A 114 -23.27 -20.88 -7.26
N ASP A 115 -23.52 -19.85 -6.46
CA ASP A 115 -24.13 -18.60 -6.93
C ASP A 115 -23.29 -17.96 -8.05
N LYS A 116 -21.97 -17.88 -7.85
CA LYS A 116 -21.02 -17.39 -8.86
C LYS A 116 -21.02 -18.27 -10.12
N ALA A 117 -21.08 -19.58 -9.97
CA ALA A 117 -21.14 -20.51 -11.10
C ALA A 117 -22.43 -20.33 -11.90
N ILE A 118 -23.57 -20.16 -11.22
CA ILE A 118 -24.87 -19.89 -11.86
C ILE A 118 -24.81 -18.56 -12.62
N GLU A 119 -24.27 -17.50 -12.03
CA GLU A 119 -24.08 -16.20 -12.71
C GLU A 119 -23.24 -16.35 -13.98
N GLN A 120 -22.11 -17.05 -13.90
CA GLN A 120 -21.23 -17.28 -15.04
C GLN A 120 -21.92 -18.07 -16.16
N VAL A 121 -22.67 -19.12 -15.81
CA VAL A 121 -23.40 -19.92 -16.81
C VAL A 121 -24.57 -19.12 -17.40
N SER A 122 -25.28 -18.37 -16.56
CA SER A 122 -26.41 -17.51 -16.93
C SER A 122 -25.98 -16.42 -17.91
N SER A 123 -24.80 -15.82 -17.73
CA SER A 123 -24.31 -14.78 -18.64
C SER A 123 -24.07 -15.27 -20.08
N LYS A 124 -23.81 -16.58 -20.24
CA LYS A 124 -23.49 -17.18 -21.53
C LYS A 124 -24.72 -17.80 -22.20
N ASN A 125 -25.59 -18.41 -21.42
CA ASN A 125 -26.73 -19.18 -21.91
C ASN A 125 -27.99 -18.88 -21.11
N VAL A 126 -29.11 -18.64 -21.80
CA VAL A 126 -30.44 -18.46 -21.17
C VAL A 126 -30.90 -19.74 -20.49
N ARG A 127 -30.70 -20.89 -21.14
CA ARG A 127 -30.98 -22.22 -20.61
C ARG A 127 -29.71 -23.05 -20.57
N PHE A 128 -29.53 -23.80 -19.50
CA PHE A 128 -28.32 -24.59 -19.28
C PHE A 128 -28.64 -25.88 -18.52
N THR A 129 -27.75 -26.86 -18.63
CA THR A 129 -27.90 -28.16 -17.98
C THR A 129 -27.31 -28.18 -16.58
N TYR A 130 -27.79 -29.11 -15.75
CA TYR A 130 -27.28 -29.32 -14.39
C TYR A 130 -25.76 -29.56 -14.37
N ASP A 131 -25.28 -30.45 -15.23
CA ASP A 131 -23.86 -30.82 -15.32
C ASP A 131 -22.96 -29.65 -15.69
N ASN A 132 -23.44 -28.71 -16.50
CA ASN A 132 -22.66 -27.53 -16.87
C ASN A 132 -22.40 -26.64 -15.65
N VAL A 133 -23.42 -26.44 -14.80
CA VAL A 133 -23.27 -25.68 -13.54
C VAL A 133 -22.36 -26.44 -12.58
N LEU A 134 -22.58 -27.75 -12.41
CA LEU A 134 -21.76 -28.58 -11.53
C LEU A 134 -20.28 -28.58 -11.92
N THR A 135 -19.98 -28.69 -13.22
CA THR A 135 -18.61 -28.63 -13.75
C THR A 135 -17.94 -27.31 -13.38
N ASN A 136 -18.68 -26.21 -13.50
CA ASN A 136 -18.14 -24.89 -13.21
C ASN A 136 -17.90 -24.65 -11.70
N VAL A 137 -18.72 -25.25 -10.84
CA VAL A 137 -18.50 -25.28 -9.39
C VAL A 137 -17.24 -26.07 -9.07
N LEU A 138 -17.11 -27.28 -9.63
CA LEU A 138 -15.97 -28.16 -9.34
C LEU A 138 -14.63 -27.55 -9.78
N ASN A 139 -14.61 -26.82 -10.89
CA ASN A 139 -13.43 -26.08 -11.35
C ASN A 139 -12.96 -25.00 -10.37
N GLN A 140 -13.84 -24.51 -9.51
CA GLN A 140 -13.56 -23.45 -8.53
C GLN A 140 -13.32 -23.99 -7.11
N THR A 141 -13.64 -25.27 -6.85
CA THR A 141 -13.48 -25.91 -5.53
C THR A 141 -12.16 -26.67 -5.40
N GLU A 142 -11.59 -26.67 -4.20
CA GLU A 142 -10.45 -27.51 -3.88
C GLU A 142 -10.82 -29.00 -3.88
N ILE A 143 -9.94 -29.84 -4.40
CA ILE A 143 -10.15 -31.29 -4.48
C ILE A 143 -10.06 -31.88 -3.07
N LYS A 144 -11.21 -32.16 -2.45
CA LYS A 144 -11.34 -32.89 -1.18
C LYS A 144 -12.24 -34.11 -1.38
N LYS A 145 -12.09 -35.11 -0.50
CA LYS A 145 -12.95 -36.30 -0.53
C LYS A 145 -14.39 -35.90 -0.18
N GLY A 146 -15.35 -36.16 -1.07
CA GLY A 146 -16.78 -35.91 -0.84
C GLY A 146 -17.35 -34.60 -1.43
N VAL A 147 -16.51 -33.73 -2.02
CA VAL A 147 -16.93 -32.41 -2.54
C VAL A 147 -18.04 -32.51 -3.58
N TYR A 148 -18.03 -33.54 -4.42
CA TYR A 148 -19.08 -33.76 -5.43
C TYR A 148 -20.48 -33.85 -4.83
N GLN A 149 -20.63 -34.56 -3.70
CA GLN A 149 -21.94 -34.74 -3.06
C GLN A 149 -22.38 -33.43 -2.39
N GLU A 150 -21.45 -32.73 -1.77
CA GLU A 150 -21.71 -31.45 -1.12
C GLU A 150 -22.09 -30.36 -2.15
N ALA A 151 -21.38 -30.31 -3.28
CA ALA A 151 -21.71 -29.42 -4.40
C ALA A 151 -23.07 -29.74 -5.01
N ARG A 152 -23.40 -31.03 -5.16
CA ARG A 152 -24.71 -31.47 -5.64
C ARG A 152 -25.82 -31.03 -4.69
N GLN A 153 -25.66 -31.28 -3.41
CA GLN A 153 -26.62 -30.89 -2.39
C GLN A 153 -26.78 -29.36 -2.28
N ALA A 154 -25.70 -28.61 -2.49
CA ALA A 154 -25.74 -27.14 -2.55
C ALA A 154 -26.49 -26.63 -3.80
N LEU A 155 -26.35 -27.30 -4.95
CA LEU A 155 -27.14 -26.99 -6.16
C LEU A 155 -28.62 -27.32 -5.95
N ASP A 156 -28.93 -28.47 -5.36
CA ASP A 156 -30.32 -28.86 -5.05
C ASP A 156 -30.96 -27.83 -4.10
N ALA A 157 -30.21 -27.35 -3.10
CA ALA A 157 -30.65 -26.26 -2.24
C ALA A 157 -30.85 -24.93 -3.01
N ALA A 158 -30.08 -24.67 -4.07
CA ALA A 158 -30.27 -23.49 -4.93
C ALA A 158 -31.52 -23.60 -5.80
N VAL A 159 -31.90 -24.82 -6.21
CA VAL A 159 -33.20 -25.11 -6.86
C VAL A 159 -34.34 -24.85 -5.89
N GLU A 160 -34.24 -25.35 -4.65
CA GLU A 160 -35.26 -25.14 -3.61
C GLU A 160 -35.43 -23.67 -3.25
N LYS A 161 -34.32 -22.91 -3.17
CA LYS A 161 -34.34 -21.45 -2.98
C LYS A 161 -34.95 -20.68 -4.17
N GLY A 162 -35.12 -21.33 -5.31
CA GLY A 162 -35.62 -20.70 -6.54
C GLY A 162 -34.60 -19.85 -7.28
N SER A 163 -33.29 -19.94 -6.96
CA SER A 163 -32.22 -19.30 -7.75
C SER A 163 -32.05 -19.98 -9.11
N LEU A 164 -32.26 -21.31 -9.13
CA LEU A 164 -32.31 -22.14 -10.33
C LEU A 164 -33.74 -22.62 -10.56
N ILE A 165 -34.27 -22.41 -11.76
CA ILE A 165 -35.64 -22.79 -12.10
C ILE A 165 -35.59 -23.88 -13.17
N ALA A 166 -36.14 -25.05 -12.85
CA ALA A 166 -36.23 -26.16 -13.80
C ALA A 166 -37.23 -25.82 -14.92
N VAL A 167 -36.80 -26.02 -16.16
CA VAL A 167 -37.63 -25.85 -17.36
C VAL A 167 -38.36 -27.14 -17.72
N ASP A 168 -37.81 -28.29 -17.34
CA ASP A 168 -38.34 -29.62 -17.63
C ASP A 168 -38.69 -30.40 -16.35
N THR A 169 -39.66 -31.31 -16.47
CA THR A 169 -40.09 -32.27 -15.45
C THR A 169 -38.97 -33.16 -14.93
N LYS A 170 -37.99 -33.52 -15.77
CA LYS A 170 -36.85 -34.36 -15.39
C LYS A 170 -35.71 -33.60 -14.71
N GLN A 171 -35.84 -32.28 -14.52
CA GLN A 171 -34.81 -31.44 -13.91
C GLN A 171 -33.44 -31.55 -14.60
N THR A 172 -33.44 -31.67 -15.93
CA THR A 172 -32.19 -31.73 -16.74
C THR A 172 -31.80 -30.37 -17.31
N LEU A 173 -32.78 -29.49 -17.47
CA LEU A 173 -32.65 -28.17 -18.10
C LEU A 173 -33.15 -27.08 -17.15
N PHE A 174 -32.35 -26.05 -16.99
CA PHE A 174 -32.57 -24.98 -16.03
C PHE A 174 -32.43 -23.60 -16.67
N THR A 175 -33.04 -22.61 -16.03
CA THR A 175 -32.81 -21.18 -16.25
C THR A 175 -32.52 -20.52 -14.90
N SER A 176 -31.91 -19.34 -14.93
CA SER A 176 -31.69 -18.54 -13.72
C SER A 176 -32.94 -17.72 -13.38
N ALA A 177 -33.14 -17.44 -12.10
CA ALA A 177 -34.19 -16.52 -11.64
C ALA A 177 -34.05 -15.11 -12.25
N MET A 178 -32.83 -14.71 -12.59
CA MET A 178 -32.56 -13.42 -13.26
C MET A 178 -33.23 -13.36 -14.63
N HIS A 179 -33.05 -14.36 -15.49
CA HIS A 179 -33.68 -14.37 -16.82
C HIS A 179 -35.21 -14.33 -16.73
N VAL A 180 -35.80 -15.10 -15.83
CA VAL A 180 -37.26 -15.12 -15.65
C VAL A 180 -37.78 -13.75 -15.18
N ARG A 181 -37.06 -13.11 -14.23
CA ARG A 181 -37.44 -11.78 -13.76
C ARG A 181 -37.28 -10.71 -14.83
N ASP A 182 -36.24 -10.78 -15.65
CA ASP A 182 -36.03 -9.84 -16.74
C ASP A 182 -37.16 -9.94 -17.78
N GLU A 183 -37.58 -11.14 -18.15
CA GLU A 183 -38.73 -11.36 -19.02
C GLU A 183 -40.04 -10.84 -18.42
N GLN A 184 -40.27 -11.06 -17.12
CA GLN A 184 -41.43 -10.52 -16.40
C GLN A 184 -41.41 -8.99 -16.37
N ARG A 185 -40.24 -8.39 -16.17
CA ARG A 185 -40.05 -6.94 -16.16
C ARG A 185 -40.36 -6.33 -17.52
N LEU A 186 -39.84 -6.92 -18.60
CA LEU A 186 -40.14 -6.49 -19.97
C LEU A 186 -41.64 -6.60 -20.28
N SER A 187 -42.28 -7.70 -19.84
CA SER A 187 -43.71 -7.91 -20.03
C SER A 187 -44.56 -6.84 -19.33
N GLN A 188 -44.15 -6.34 -18.16
CA GLN A 188 -44.85 -5.27 -17.45
C GLN A 188 -44.72 -3.93 -18.17
N ILE A 189 -43.53 -3.63 -18.71
CA ILE A 189 -43.29 -2.40 -19.49
C ILE A 189 -44.10 -2.43 -20.80
N CYS A 190 -44.21 -3.60 -21.44
CA CYS A 190 -44.90 -3.75 -22.71
C CYS A 190 -46.43 -3.86 -22.61
N ARG A 191 -47.03 -3.95 -21.41
CA ARG A 191 -48.49 -3.84 -21.26
C ARG A 191 -48.86 -2.36 -21.27
N PRO A 192 -49.27 -1.77 -22.41
CA PRO A 192 -49.32 -0.32 -22.57
C PRO A 192 -50.48 0.30 -21.80
N TYR A 193 -51.47 -0.49 -21.38
CA TYR A 193 -52.62 -0.07 -20.60
C TYR A 193 -53.12 -1.26 -19.78
N GLY A 194 -53.20 -1.10 -18.46
CA GLY A 194 -53.97 -1.93 -17.55
C GLY A 194 -55.25 -1.21 -17.17
#